data_AF-A0A7C6J0X5-F1
#
_entry.id   AF-A0A7C6J0X5-F1
#
_cell.length_a   1.000
_cell.length_b   1.000
_cell.length_c   1.000
_cell.angle_alpha   90.00
_cell.angle_beta   90.00
_cell.angle_gamma   90.00
#
_symmetry.space_group_name_H-M   'P 1'
#
loop_
_entity.id
_entity.type
_entity.pdbx_description
1 polymer ?
#
loop_
_entity_poly.entity_id
_entity_poly.type
_entity_poly.pdbx_seq_one_letter_code
_entity_poly.pdbx_strand_id
1 'polypeptide(L)'
;MFYTNRKILKYNRFILICDAIGLSVFTAIGCRAVIVHGSNNLFVAVVMGLSAGVGGGILRDVFVNDIPYVLKKEIYAIASIIGGICYFYISKGLPELASLYICAGIVFIIRILSIVFNLGLPIGKNNLTQ
;
A
#
# COMPACT_ATOMS: atom_id res chain seq x y z
N MET A 1 -27.31 18.57 -2.85
CA MET A 1 -27.45 18.16 -1.43
C MET A 1 -27.59 16.63 -1.40
N PHE A 2 -26.48 15.89 -1.48
CA PHE A 2 -26.53 14.43 -1.63
C PHE A 2 -26.39 13.71 -0.29
N TYR A 3 -27.36 12.84 -0.07
CA TYR A 3 -27.71 12.14 1.16
C TYR A 3 -26.56 11.27 1.68
N THR A 4 -25.97 11.68 2.80
CA THR A 4 -24.95 10.95 3.56
C THR A 4 -25.50 9.61 4.06
N ASN A 5 -25.24 8.53 3.32
CA ASN A 5 -25.65 7.17 3.67
C ASN A 5 -24.54 6.43 4.44
N ARG A 6 -24.76 6.14 5.73
CA ARG A 6 -23.79 5.44 6.61
C ARG A 6 -23.35 4.06 6.10
N LYS A 7 -24.12 3.41 5.22
CA LYS A 7 -23.78 2.10 4.62
C LYS A 7 -22.59 2.19 3.65
N ILE A 8 -22.51 3.25 2.84
CA ILE A 8 -21.44 3.45 1.84
C ILE A 8 -20.07 3.62 2.52
N LEU A 9 -20.04 4.31 3.66
CA LEU A 9 -18.84 4.48 4.48
C LEU A 9 -18.32 3.17 5.07
N LYS A 10 -19.19 2.19 5.35
CA LYS A 10 -18.79 0.87 5.89
C LYS A 10 -18.12 0.03 4.82
N TYR A 11 -18.64 0.01 3.59
CA TYR A 11 -18.04 -0.70 2.46
C TYR A 11 -16.67 -0.13 2.07
N ASN A 12 -16.52 1.20 2.09
CA ASN A 12 -15.24 1.83 1.77
C ASN A 12 -14.12 1.41 2.74
N ARG A 13 -14.42 1.30 4.05
CA ARG A 13 -13.42 0.80 5.02
C ARG A 13 -13.03 -0.65 4.78
N PHE A 14 -13.98 -1.51 4.42
CA PHE A 14 -13.68 -2.91 4.09
C PHE A 14 -12.76 -2.99 2.86
N ILE A 15 -13.06 -2.22 1.80
CA ILE A 15 -12.22 -2.17 0.60
C ILE A 15 -10.80 -1.71 0.94
N LEU A 16 -10.65 -0.68 1.78
CA LEU A 16 -9.34 -0.17 2.22
C LEU A 16 -8.55 -1.16 3.10
N ILE A 17 -9.22 -2.00 3.88
CA ILE A 17 -8.55 -3.05 4.67
C ILE A 17 -8.08 -4.18 3.76
N CYS A 18 -8.95 -4.67 2.86
CA CYS A 18 -8.57 -5.68 1.87
C CYS A 18 -7.41 -5.19 0.98
N ASP A 19 -7.45 -3.91 0.61
CA ASP A 19 -6.38 -3.21 -0.07
C ASP A 19 -5.05 -3.22 0.71
N ALA A 20 -5.09 -2.86 1.99
CA ALA A 20 -3.90 -2.84 2.84
C ALA A 20 -3.25 -4.24 2.97
N ILE A 21 -4.07 -5.29 3.04
CA ILE A 21 -3.60 -6.69 3.03
C ILE A 21 -2.97 -7.05 1.68
N GLY A 22 -3.63 -6.70 0.57
CA GLY A 22 -3.10 -6.95 -0.77
C GLY A 22 -1.76 -6.25 -0.99
N LEU A 23 -1.70 -4.96 -0.64
CA LEU A 23 -0.49 -4.15 -0.74
C LEU A 23 0.67 -4.79 0.04
N SER A 24 0.45 -5.14 1.31
CA SER A 24 1.52 -5.65 2.16
C SER A 24 2.10 -6.97 1.67
N VAL A 25 1.23 -7.89 1.22
CA VAL A 25 1.62 -9.20 0.70
C VAL A 25 2.34 -9.06 -0.64
N PHE A 26 1.78 -8.30 -1.58
CA PHE A 26 2.39 -8.14 -2.90
C PHE A 26 3.71 -7.37 -2.87
N THR A 27 3.84 -6.36 -1.99
CA THR A 27 5.12 -5.68 -1.78
C THR A 27 6.19 -6.66 -1.29
N ALA A 28 5.88 -7.48 -0.28
CA ALA A 28 6.83 -8.45 0.26
C ALA A 28 7.24 -9.51 -0.78
N ILE A 29 6.27 -10.04 -1.54
CA ILE A 29 6.53 -11.03 -2.61
C ILE A 29 7.34 -10.40 -3.76
N GLY A 30 7.04 -9.16 -4.14
CA GLY A 30 7.78 -8.44 -5.18
C GLY A 30 9.24 -8.20 -4.80
N CYS A 31 9.50 -7.77 -3.56
CA CYS A 31 10.87 -7.65 -3.06
C CYS A 31 11.58 -9.01 -2.99
N ARG A 32 10.89 -10.06 -2.54
CA ARG A 32 11.41 -11.43 -2.52
C ARG A 32 11.86 -11.89 -3.90
N ALA A 33 11.04 -11.64 -4.93
CA ALA A 33 11.35 -12.06 -6.29
C ALA A 33 12.71 -11.51 -6.75
N VAL A 34 13.03 -10.26 -6.45
CA VAL A 34 14.31 -9.64 -6.83
C VAL A 34 15.50 -10.31 -6.15
N ILE A 35 15.39 -10.59 -4.84
CA ILE A 35 16.46 -11.22 -4.06
C ILE A 35 16.71 -12.66 -4.52
N VAL A 36 15.64 -13.42 -4.76
CA VAL A 36 15.74 -14.82 -5.24
C VAL A 36 16.38 -14.91 -6.63
N HIS A 37 16.18 -13.92 -7.48
CA HIS A 37 16.81 -13.85 -8.81
C HIS A 37 18.24 -13.27 -8.78
N GLY A 38 18.85 -13.15 -7.60
CA GLY A 38 20.27 -12.79 -7.45
C GLY A 38 20.57 -11.29 -7.58
N SER A 39 19.55 -10.43 -7.61
CA SER A 39 19.76 -8.98 -7.64
C SER A 39 19.79 -8.41 -6.23
N ASN A 40 20.98 -8.01 -5.78
CA ASN A 40 21.21 -7.37 -4.48
C ASN A 40 21.09 -5.83 -4.56
N ASN A 41 20.37 -5.31 -5.55
CA ASN A 41 20.16 -3.88 -5.69
C ASN A 41 18.90 -3.43 -4.93
N LEU A 42 19.09 -2.63 -3.89
CA LEU A 42 18.02 -2.05 -3.07
C LEU A 42 16.97 -1.34 -3.93
N PHE A 43 17.41 -0.56 -4.93
CA PHE A 43 16.51 0.21 -5.78
C PHE A 43 15.57 -0.72 -6.57
N VAL A 44 16.11 -1.79 -7.15
CA VAL A 44 15.33 -2.76 -7.92
C VAL A 44 14.35 -3.51 -7.02
N ALA A 45 14.77 -3.90 -5.81
CA ALA A 45 13.91 -4.57 -4.85
C ALA A 45 12.72 -3.69 -4.42
N VAL A 46 12.98 -2.43 -4.11
CA VAL A 46 11.94 -1.47 -3.70
C VAL A 46 10.99 -1.15 -4.85
N VAL A 47 11.51 -0.89 -6.06
CA VAL A 47 10.67 -0.59 -7.23
C VAL A 47 9.81 -1.80 -7.59
N MET A 48 10.37 -3.01 -7.61
CA MET A 48 9.60 -4.21 -7.90
C MET A 48 8.51 -4.47 -6.86
N GLY A 49 8.83 -4.31 -5.57
CA GLY A 49 7.85 -4.42 -4.49
C GLY A 49 6.75 -3.36 -4.60
N LEU A 50 7.12 -2.11 -4.87
CA LEU A 50 6.18 -1.01 -5.08
C LEU A 50 5.26 -1.28 -6.28
N SER A 51 5.82 -1.66 -7.43
CA SER A 51 5.05 -1.96 -8.63
C SER A 51 4.09 -3.14 -8.43
N ALA A 52 4.53 -4.21 -7.78
CA ALA A 52 3.68 -5.36 -7.49
C ALA A 52 2.54 -4.99 -6.52
N GLY A 53 2.86 -4.26 -5.44
CA GLY A 53 1.89 -3.85 -4.43
C GLY A 53 0.87 -2.84 -4.94
N VAL A 54 1.35 -1.73 -5.49
CA VAL A 54 0.51 -0.63 -5.99
C VAL A 54 -0.21 -1.01 -7.28
N GLY A 55 0.42 -1.81 -8.15
CA GLY A 55 -0.16 -2.21 -9.43
C GLY A 55 -1.51 -2.89 -9.28
N GLY A 56 -1.67 -3.77 -8.29
CA GLY A 56 -2.96 -4.39 -7.98
C GLY A 56 -4.04 -3.39 -7.53
N GLY A 57 -3.65 -2.41 -6.72
CA GLY A 57 -4.55 -1.32 -6.28
C GLY A 57 -4.99 -0.43 -7.45
N ILE A 58 -4.06 -0.06 -8.34
CA ILE A 58 -4.36 0.71 -9.55
C ILE A 58 -5.33 -0.06 -10.44
N LEU A 59 -5.06 -1.34 -10.72
CA LEU A 59 -5.94 -2.17 -11.58
C LEU A 59 -7.36 -2.24 -11.03
N ARG A 60 -7.52 -2.44 -9.71
CA ARG A 60 -8.83 -2.41 -9.06
C ARG A 60 -9.55 -1.09 -9.30
N ASP A 61 -8.86 0.02 -9.08
CA ASP A 61 -9.47 1.35 -9.15
C ASP A 61 -9.86 1.70 -10.61
N VAL A 62 -9.06 1.28 -11.59
CA VAL A 62 -9.37 1.40 -13.03
C VAL A 62 -10.60 0.59 -13.42
N PHE A 63 -10.75 -0.65 -12.94
CA PHE A 63 -11.94 -1.46 -13.23
C PHE A 63 -13.25 -0.86 -12.68
N VAL A 64 -13.15 -0.07 -11.60
CA VAL A 64 -14.30 0.64 -11.00
C VAL A 64 -14.47 2.04 -11.61
N ASN A 65 -13.63 2.42 -12.58
CA ASN A 65 -13.60 3.74 -13.22
C ASN A 65 -13.46 4.89 -12.19
N ASP A 66 -12.67 4.66 -11.14
CA ASP A 66 -12.31 5.68 -10.14
C ASP A 66 -10.82 6.04 -10.28
N ILE A 67 -10.48 7.26 -9.85
CA ILE A 67 -9.11 7.75 -9.82
C ILE A 67 -8.31 6.91 -8.80
N PRO A 68 -7.14 6.34 -9.18
CA PRO A 68 -6.36 5.46 -8.32
C PRO A 68 -6.03 6.07 -6.96
N TYR A 69 -6.23 5.29 -5.89
CA TYR A 69 -5.98 5.72 -4.51
C TYR A 69 -4.51 6.07 -4.25
N VAL A 70 -3.57 5.47 -4.99
CA VAL A 70 -2.14 5.81 -4.88
C VAL A 70 -1.88 7.27 -5.25
N LEU A 71 -2.63 7.84 -6.19
CA LEU A 71 -2.52 9.25 -6.58
C LEU A 71 -3.18 10.20 -5.57
N LYS A 72 -4.10 9.67 -4.74
CA LYS A 72 -4.84 10.45 -3.73
C LYS A 72 -4.14 10.46 -2.36
N LYS A 73 -3.32 9.45 -2.05
CA LYS A 73 -2.74 9.23 -0.71
C LYS A 73 -1.25 8.91 -0.83
N GLU A 74 -0.40 9.90 -0.61
CA GLU A 74 1.08 9.75 -0.63
C GLU A 74 1.58 8.64 0.31
N ILE A 75 0.92 8.47 1.46
CA ILE A 75 1.26 7.45 2.47
C ILE A 75 1.15 6.02 1.92
N TYR A 76 0.36 5.81 0.86
CA TYR A 76 0.22 4.51 0.23
C TYR A 76 1.55 4.03 -0.38
N ALA A 77 2.17 4.86 -1.21
CA ALA A 77 3.45 4.55 -1.84
C ALA A 77 4.59 4.50 -0.81
N ILE A 78 4.58 5.44 0.14
CA ILE A 78 5.60 5.53 1.19
C ILE A 78 5.61 4.25 2.05
N ALA A 79 4.43 3.71 2.40
CA ALA A 79 4.34 2.47 3.18
C ALA A 79 5.03 1.31 2.46
N SER A 80 4.82 1.17 1.15
CA SER A 80 5.45 0.12 0.35
C SER A 80 6.96 0.34 0.20
N ILE A 81 7.42 1.59 0.06
CA ILE A 81 8.85 1.92 -0.01
C ILE A 81 9.55 1.54 1.30
N ILE A 82 8.99 1.96 2.44
CA ILE A 82 9.53 1.63 3.77
C ILE A 82 9.57 0.11 3.95
N GLY A 83 8.49 -0.60 3.61
CA GLY A 83 8.42 -2.05 3.67
C GLY A 83 9.52 -2.72 2.83
N GLY A 84 9.71 -2.30 1.59
CA GLY A 84 10.74 -2.85 0.70
C GLY A 84 12.16 -2.61 1.19
N ILE A 85 12.43 -1.43 1.74
CA ILE A 85 13.72 -1.11 2.38
C ILE A 85 13.95 -2.03 3.59
N CYS A 86 12.95 -2.14 4.47
CA CYS A 86 13.02 -3.03 5.63
C CYS A 86 13.26 -4.48 5.22
N TYR A 87 12.51 -5.00 4.23
CA TYR A 87 12.68 -6.36 3.73
C TYR A 87 14.11 -6.61 3.25
N PHE A 88 14.69 -5.70 2.46
CA PHE A 88 16.04 -5.85 1.91
C PHE A 88 17.13 -5.95 2.98
N TYR A 89 17.00 -5.22 4.10
CA TYR A 89 17.96 -5.31 5.20
C TYR A 89 17.72 -6.56 6.06
N ILE A 90 16.46 -6.89 6.36
CA ILE A 90 16.07 -8.02 7.20
C ILE A 90 16.43 -9.35 6.53
N SER A 91 16.24 -9.46 5.21
CA SER A 91 16.51 -10.67 4.43
C SER A 91 17.99 -11.08 4.41
N LYS A 92 18.92 -10.21 4.84
CA LYS A 92 20.35 -10.53 4.93
C LYS A 92 20.72 -11.32 6.19
N GLY A 93 19.93 -11.22 7.25
CA GLY A 93 20.24 -11.82 8.55
C GLY A 93 19.20 -12.81 9.07
N LEU A 94 17.98 -12.79 8.53
CA LEU A 94 16.87 -13.65 8.95
C LEU A 94 16.46 -14.63 7.85
N PRO A 95 15.79 -15.74 8.22
CA PRO A 95 15.18 -16.64 7.25
C PRO A 95 14.21 -15.90 6.33
N GLU A 96 14.12 -16.37 5.09
CA GLU A 96 13.29 -15.75 4.05
C GLU A 96 11.83 -15.58 4.48
N LEU A 97 11.23 -16.64 5.05
CA LEU A 97 9.84 -16.62 5.53
C LEU A 97 9.64 -15.58 6.64
N ALA A 98 10.56 -15.50 7.60
CA ALA A 98 10.47 -14.52 8.67
C ALA A 98 10.54 -13.09 8.12
N SER A 99 11.45 -12.84 7.17
CA SER A 99 11.62 -11.55 6.52
C SER A 99 10.35 -11.10 5.78
N LEU A 100 9.69 -12.05 5.11
CA LEU A 100 8.44 -11.83 4.39
C LEU A 100 7.31 -11.43 5.35
N TYR A 101 7.10 -12.20 6.43
CA TYR A 101 6.07 -11.90 7.42
C TYR A 101 6.32 -10.57 8.13
N ILE A 102 7.58 -10.26 8.49
CA ILE A 102 7.93 -8.99 9.13
C ILE A 102 7.66 -7.81 8.18
N CYS A 103 8.09 -7.89 6.92
CA CYS A 103 7.83 -6.86 5.92
C CYS A 103 6.32 -6.65 5.71
N ALA A 104 5.57 -7.72 5.49
CA ALA A 104 4.13 -7.66 5.32
C ALA A 104 3.45 -7.04 6.57
N GLY A 105 3.92 -7.40 7.77
CA GLY A 105 3.47 -6.81 9.02
C GLY A 105 3.72 -5.30 9.10
N ILE A 106 4.94 -4.84 8.75
CA ILE A 106 5.30 -3.42 8.75
C ILE A 106 4.40 -2.62 7.80
N VAL A 107 4.27 -3.06 6.54
CA VAL A 107 3.43 -2.38 5.54
C VAL A 107 1.96 -2.36 5.98
N PHE A 108 1.46 -3.48 6.48
CA PHE A 108 0.08 -3.60 6.96
C PHE A 108 -0.19 -2.66 8.14
N ILE A 109 0.71 -2.61 9.14
CA ILE A 109 0.59 -1.73 10.30
C ILE A 109 0.59 -0.26 9.85
N ILE A 110 1.53 0.14 8.98
CA ILE A 110 1.58 1.51 8.46
C ILE A 110 0.26 1.88 7.75
N ARG A 111 -0.29 0.97 6.95
CA ARG A 111 -1.56 1.19 6.24
C ARG A 111 -2.75 1.26 7.19
N ILE A 112 -2.84 0.35 8.16
CA ILE A 112 -3.90 0.38 9.18
C ILE A 112 -3.82 1.66 10.00
N LEU A 113 -2.64 2.08 10.44
CA LEU A 113 -2.43 3.36 11.12
C LEU A 113 -2.88 4.52 10.22
N SER A 114 -2.50 4.53 8.94
CA SER A 114 -2.94 5.56 7.98
C SER A 114 -4.47 5.64 7.84
N ILE A 115 -5.16 4.49 7.83
CA ILE A 115 -6.62 4.40 7.74
C ILE A 115 -7.29 4.84 9.05
N VAL A 116 -6.81 4.36 10.21
CA VAL A 116 -7.39 4.63 11.53
C VAL A 116 -7.20 6.10 11.91
N PHE A 117 -5.99 6.64 11.73
CA PHE A 117 -5.70 8.04 12.03
C PHE A 117 -6.22 9.00 10.96
N ASN A 118 -6.89 8.51 9.90
CA ASN A 118 -7.29 9.30 8.75
C ASN A 118 -6.17 10.25 8.30
N LEU A 119 -4.95 9.74 8.18
CA LEU A 119 -3.78 10.50 7.70
C LEU A 119 -3.90 10.81 6.19
N GLY A 120 -5.07 11.25 5.73
CA GLY A 120 -5.19 12.00 4.48
C GLY A 120 -4.98 13.46 4.81
N LEU A 121 -4.06 14.10 4.09
CA LEU A 121 -4.04 15.55 3.99
C LEU A 121 -5.48 16.05 3.83
N PRO A 122 -5.94 17.02 4.63
CA PRO A 122 -7.25 17.62 4.46
C PRO A 122 -7.31 18.15 3.03
N ILE A 123 -8.13 17.52 2.21
CA ILE A 123 -8.45 18.03 0.88
C ILE A 123 -9.15 19.36 1.20
N GLY A 124 -8.50 20.48 0.88
CA GLY A 124 -9.10 21.79 1.04
C GLY A 124 -10.49 21.74 0.42
N LYS A 125 -11.52 22.00 1.23
CA LYS A 125 -12.86 22.29 0.72
C LYS A 125 -12.72 23.49 -0.21
N ASN A 126 -12.56 23.27 -1.50
CA ASN A 126 -12.74 24.34 -2.45
C ASN A 126 -14.25 24.55 -2.58
N ASN A 127 -14.71 25.62 -1.95
CA ASN A 127 -16.05 26.15 -2.06
C ASN A 127 -16.30 26.65 -3.49
N LEU A 128 -16.46 25.74 -4.45
CA LEU A 128 -17.03 26.06 -5.76
C LEU A 128 -18.55 25.92 -5.69
N THR A 129 -19.15 26.77 -4.86
CA THR A 129 -20.51 27.26 -5.05
C THR A 129 -20.38 28.74 -5.34
N GLN A 130 -20.25 29.07 -6.62
CA GLN A 130 -21.17 29.98 -7.32
C GLN A 130 -21.31 29.49 -8.75
#